data_AF-A0AA86STQ5-F1
#
_entry.id   AF-A0AA86STQ5-F1
#
_cell.length_a   1.000
_cell.length_b   1.000
_cell.length_c   1.000
_cell.angle_alpha   90.00
_cell.angle_beta   90.00
_cell.angle_gamma   90.00
#
_symmetry.space_group_name_H-M   'P 1'
#
loop_
_entity.id
_entity.type
_entity.pdbx_description
1 polymer ?
#
loop_
_entity_poly.entity_id
_entity_poly.type
_entity_poly.pdbx_seq_one_letter_code
_entity_poly.pdbx_strand_id
1 'polypeptide(L)'
;MRAFDELRRLEIFFKDERRHGVSIADLYELVQHAGNILPRLYLLCTVGSVYLRCKDAPVRDVLKDLVEMCRGVQHPIRGLFLRSYLSQVSKDKLPDIGYEYEEGESNDVMVAVEFVLQNFTEMNKLWVRLQLQHQGPDRIREKREKERNELRDLVGKNLHVLSQIEGVNLEMYKDTVLPSVLEQVVNCKDELAQFYLMECIIQVFPDEYHLQTLETLLGACPQLQVGNMIRLEIDNVFLVLAFLPSEFWMVRPLRLLTLNIGLLDRVMRFVLYDFNELLLYYHSCSKT
;
A
#
# COMPACT_ATOMS: atom_id res chain seq x y z
N MET A 1 6.15 11.82 -16.35
CA MET A 1 4.83 11.84 -17.01
C MET A 1 4.92 11.75 -18.53
N ARG A 2 5.62 12.64 -19.26
CA ARG A 2 5.74 12.56 -20.73
C ARG A 2 6.12 11.16 -21.28
N ALA A 3 7.11 10.51 -20.69
CA ALA A 3 7.51 9.16 -21.11
C ALA A 3 6.40 8.11 -20.89
N PHE A 4 5.56 8.27 -19.86
CA PHE A 4 4.44 7.36 -19.60
C PHE A 4 3.35 7.52 -20.66
N ASP A 5 3.11 8.74 -21.13
CA ASP A 5 2.16 9.01 -22.21
C ASP A 5 2.61 8.36 -23.53
N GLU A 6 3.89 8.47 -23.86
CA GLU A 6 4.45 7.80 -25.05
C GLU A 6 4.45 6.27 -24.91
N LEU A 7 4.76 5.73 -23.74
CA LEU A 7 4.65 4.29 -23.48
C LEU A 7 3.19 3.79 -23.55
N ARG A 8 2.21 4.62 -23.17
CA ARG A 8 0.79 4.29 -23.34
C ARG A 8 0.38 4.25 -24.80
N ARG A 9 0.91 5.15 -25.64
CA ARG A 9 0.73 5.04 -27.10
C ARG A 9 1.36 3.78 -27.66
N LEU A 10 2.52 3.39 -27.14
CA LEU A 10 3.18 2.14 -27.50
C LEU A 10 2.37 0.90 -27.08
N GLU A 11 1.76 0.91 -25.89
CA GLU A 11 0.82 -0.14 -25.45
C GLU A 11 -0.33 -0.32 -26.44
N ILE A 12 -0.93 0.80 -26.88
CA ILE A 12 -2.03 0.78 -27.87
C ILE A 12 -1.54 0.20 -29.20
N PHE A 13 -0.29 0.49 -29.60
CA PHE A 13 0.29 -0.07 -30.81
C PHE A 13 0.51 -1.58 -30.70
N PHE A 14 1.05 -2.06 -29.59
CA PHE A 14 1.26 -3.50 -29.34
C PHE A 14 -0.04 -4.29 -29.19
N LYS A 15 -1.15 -3.64 -28.86
CA LYS A 15 -2.46 -4.27 -28.83
C LYS A 15 -2.97 -4.67 -30.23
N ASP A 16 -2.51 -4.00 -31.30
CA ASP A 16 -2.96 -4.27 -32.66
C ASP A 16 -1.96 -5.17 -33.39
N GLU A 17 -2.10 -6.50 -33.20
CA GLU A 17 -1.23 -7.52 -33.79
C GLU A 17 -1.08 -7.39 -35.31
N ARG A 18 -2.12 -6.89 -35.99
CA ARG A 18 -2.13 -6.70 -37.44
C ARG A 18 -1.12 -5.64 -37.90
N ARG A 19 -0.66 -4.76 -37.01
CA ARG A 19 0.28 -3.68 -37.33
C ARG A 19 1.74 -4.11 -37.26
N HIS A 20 2.09 -5.08 -36.42
CA HIS A 20 3.48 -5.50 -36.22
C HIS A 20 3.76 -6.93 -36.67
N GLY A 21 2.76 -7.80 -36.80
CA GLY A 21 2.90 -9.14 -37.40
C GLY A 21 3.75 -10.13 -36.58
N VAL A 22 3.90 -9.89 -35.28
CA VAL A 22 4.69 -10.70 -34.33
C VAL A 22 3.75 -11.16 -33.22
N SER A 23 3.88 -12.41 -32.74
CA SER A 23 3.06 -12.88 -31.62
C SER A 23 3.40 -12.13 -30.34
N ILE A 24 2.45 -12.03 -29.41
CA ILE A 24 2.69 -11.30 -28.16
C ILE A 24 3.72 -12.03 -27.29
N ALA A 25 3.78 -13.37 -27.37
CA ALA A 25 4.78 -14.18 -26.67
C ALA A 25 6.20 -13.85 -27.17
N ASP A 26 6.39 -13.81 -28.50
CA ASP A 26 7.68 -13.44 -29.10
C ASP A 26 8.05 -11.99 -28.79
N LEU A 27 7.06 -11.09 -28.75
CA LEU A 27 7.29 -9.69 -28.37
C LEU A 27 7.73 -9.58 -26.90
N TYR A 28 7.16 -10.39 -26.01
CA TYR A 28 7.51 -10.46 -24.59
C TYR A 28 8.95 -10.94 -24.39
N GLU A 29 9.45 -11.86 -25.23
CA GLU A 29 10.86 -12.26 -25.27
C GLU A 29 11.74 -11.16 -25.88
N LEU A 30 11.32 -10.58 -27.01
CA LEU A 30 12.11 -9.62 -27.78
C LEU A 30 12.50 -8.38 -26.96
N VAL A 31 11.55 -7.84 -26.17
CA VAL A 31 11.83 -6.66 -25.34
C VAL A 31 12.88 -6.92 -24.25
N GLN A 32 13.09 -8.18 -23.87
CA GLN A 32 14.09 -8.57 -22.87
C GLN A 32 15.54 -8.46 -23.39
N HIS A 33 15.74 -8.40 -24.71
CA HIS A 33 17.07 -8.20 -25.29
C HIS A 33 17.61 -6.76 -25.14
N ALA A 34 16.78 -5.80 -24.70
CA ALA A 34 17.22 -4.43 -24.48
C ALA A 34 18.36 -4.38 -23.43
N GLY A 35 19.56 -3.90 -23.81
CA GLY A 35 20.75 -3.98 -22.96
C GLY A 35 20.64 -3.27 -21.61
N ASN A 36 19.95 -2.13 -21.54
CA ASN A 36 19.75 -1.38 -20.31
C ASN A 36 18.53 -1.89 -19.53
N ILE A 37 18.71 -2.19 -18.25
CA ILE A 37 17.67 -2.78 -17.39
C ILE A 37 16.41 -1.91 -17.28
N LEU A 38 16.56 -0.58 -17.18
CA LEU A 38 15.41 0.30 -16.97
C LEU A 38 14.50 0.36 -18.22
N PRO A 39 15.00 0.69 -19.43
CA PRO A 39 14.21 0.58 -20.65
C PRO A 39 13.61 -0.81 -20.86
N ARG A 40 14.39 -1.88 -20.60
CA ARG A 40 13.93 -3.26 -20.69
C ARG A 40 12.68 -3.50 -19.85
N LEU A 41 12.71 -3.11 -18.58
CA LEU A 41 11.58 -3.36 -17.67
C LEU A 41 10.37 -2.49 -17.98
N TYR A 42 10.55 -1.25 -18.45
CA TYR A 42 9.41 -0.46 -18.92
C TYR A 42 8.73 -1.11 -20.12
N LEU A 43 9.52 -1.54 -21.12
CA LEU A 43 8.99 -2.26 -22.29
C LEU A 43 8.34 -3.58 -21.88
N LEU A 44 8.96 -4.34 -20.97
CA LEU A 44 8.43 -5.60 -20.45
C LEU A 44 7.08 -5.38 -19.74
N CYS A 45 6.94 -4.33 -18.93
CA CYS A 45 5.66 -3.98 -18.30
C CYS A 45 4.61 -3.57 -19.35
N THR A 46 5.00 -2.83 -20.39
CA THR A 46 4.10 -2.43 -21.49
C THR A 46 3.59 -3.65 -22.26
N VAL A 47 4.47 -4.57 -22.66
CA VAL A 47 4.09 -5.79 -23.40
C VAL A 47 3.35 -6.76 -22.47
N GLY A 48 3.80 -6.92 -21.23
CA GLY A 48 3.14 -7.73 -20.21
C GLY A 48 1.69 -7.28 -19.97
N SER A 49 1.43 -5.98 -19.95
CA SER A 49 0.06 -5.42 -19.90
C SER A 49 -0.82 -5.89 -21.06
N VAL A 50 -0.27 -5.97 -22.27
CA VAL A 50 -0.98 -6.49 -23.45
C VAL A 50 -1.15 -8.00 -23.34
N TYR A 51 -0.12 -8.71 -22.88
CA TYR A 51 -0.12 -10.16 -22.73
C TYR A 51 -1.18 -10.64 -21.72
N LEU A 52 -1.36 -9.91 -20.62
CA LEU A 52 -2.43 -10.13 -19.64
C LEU A 52 -3.84 -10.04 -20.25
N ARG A 53 -4.03 -9.20 -21.30
CA ARG A 53 -5.34 -9.07 -21.96
C ARG A 53 -5.62 -10.21 -22.94
N CYS A 54 -4.60 -10.72 -23.63
CA CYS A 54 -4.77 -11.75 -24.65
C CYS A 54 -4.99 -13.14 -24.07
N LYS A 55 -4.65 -13.35 -22.79
CA LYS A 55 -4.85 -14.62 -22.06
C LYS A 55 -4.12 -15.82 -22.69
N ASP A 56 -3.08 -15.57 -23.48
CA ASP A 56 -2.23 -16.62 -24.07
C ASP A 56 -1.35 -17.34 -23.03
N ALA A 57 -1.19 -16.74 -21.84
CA ALA A 57 -0.50 -17.32 -20.70
C ALA A 57 -1.29 -17.12 -19.40
N PRO A 58 -1.07 -17.97 -18.36
CA PRO A 58 -1.69 -17.79 -17.06
C PRO A 58 -1.36 -16.42 -16.47
N VAL A 59 -2.41 -15.66 -16.12
CA VAL A 59 -2.29 -14.29 -15.55
C VAL A 59 -1.37 -14.28 -14.34
N ARG A 60 -1.48 -15.30 -13.48
CA ARG A 60 -0.63 -15.48 -12.30
C ARG A 60 0.86 -15.50 -12.64
N ASP A 61 1.25 -16.23 -13.67
CA ASP A 61 2.65 -16.39 -14.04
C ASP A 61 3.22 -15.09 -14.61
N VAL A 62 2.45 -14.40 -15.45
CA VAL A 62 2.84 -13.10 -16.01
C VAL A 62 2.95 -12.03 -14.92
N LEU A 63 1.97 -11.93 -14.01
CA LEU A 63 2.02 -10.97 -12.90
C LEU A 63 3.21 -11.24 -11.97
N LYS A 64 3.44 -12.52 -11.63
CA LYS A 64 4.56 -12.91 -10.78
C LYS A 64 5.90 -12.58 -11.42
N ASP A 65 6.09 -12.92 -12.70
CA ASP A 65 7.30 -12.61 -13.46
C ASP A 65 7.56 -11.09 -13.49
N LEU A 66 6.54 -10.28 -13.84
CA LEU A 66 6.69 -8.81 -13.88
C LEU A 66 7.14 -8.22 -12.54
N VAL A 67 6.57 -8.68 -11.41
CA VAL A 67 6.94 -8.18 -10.07
C VAL A 67 8.33 -8.63 -9.66
N GLU A 68 8.69 -9.88 -9.97
CA GLU A 68 10.02 -10.45 -9.70
C GLU A 68 11.10 -9.76 -10.52
N MET A 69 10.87 -9.55 -11.82
CA MET A 69 11.79 -8.83 -12.71
C MET A 69 11.99 -7.37 -12.29
N CYS A 70 10.94 -6.71 -11.78
CA CYS A 70 11.06 -5.36 -11.22
C CYS A 70 11.98 -5.29 -9.98
N ARG A 71 12.30 -6.41 -9.30
CA ARG A 71 13.31 -6.42 -8.22
C ARG A 71 14.71 -6.10 -8.72
N GLY A 72 14.97 -6.18 -10.03
CA GLY A 72 16.27 -5.79 -10.60
C GLY A 72 16.62 -4.30 -10.42
N VAL A 73 15.65 -3.43 -10.15
CA VAL A 73 15.88 -1.97 -9.97
C VAL A 73 15.84 -1.61 -8.49
N GLN A 74 17.02 -1.59 -7.86
CA GLN A 74 17.17 -1.27 -6.43
C GLN A 74 17.37 0.23 -6.14
N HIS A 75 17.54 1.05 -7.17
CA HIS A 75 17.63 2.50 -7.02
C HIS A 75 16.25 3.06 -6.59
N PRO A 76 16.11 3.72 -5.42
CA PRO A 76 14.82 4.09 -4.85
C PRO A 76 13.87 4.83 -5.78
N ILE A 77 14.28 5.98 -6.32
CA ILE A 77 13.41 6.80 -7.18
C ILE A 77 13.02 6.04 -8.47
N ARG A 78 13.99 5.45 -9.16
CA ARG A 78 13.77 4.70 -10.40
C ARG A 78 12.85 3.48 -10.17
N GLY A 79 13.06 2.76 -9.08
CA GLY A 79 12.25 1.61 -8.70
C GLY A 79 10.83 2.00 -8.31
N LEU A 80 10.65 3.09 -7.55
CA LEU A 80 9.32 3.62 -7.21
C LEU A 80 8.52 4.00 -8.46
N PHE A 81 9.12 4.71 -9.41
CA PHE A 81 8.44 5.08 -10.65
C PHE A 81 8.16 3.87 -11.56
N LEU A 82 9.09 2.91 -11.66
CA LEU A 82 8.87 1.68 -12.42
C LEU A 82 7.71 0.86 -11.83
N ARG A 83 7.69 0.70 -10.51
CA ARG A 83 6.62 -0.04 -9.81
C ARG A 83 5.28 0.69 -9.86
N SER A 84 5.30 2.02 -9.78
CA SER A 84 4.09 2.83 -9.98
C SER A 84 3.57 2.71 -11.41
N TYR A 85 4.46 2.62 -12.41
CA TYR A 85 4.08 2.35 -13.79
C TYR A 85 3.46 0.95 -13.93
N LEU A 86 4.10 -0.08 -13.36
CA LEU A 86 3.58 -1.45 -13.33
C LEU A 86 2.14 -1.48 -12.77
N SER A 87 1.91 -0.88 -11.60
CA SER A 87 0.56 -0.80 -11.02
C SER A 87 -0.45 -0.08 -11.93
N GLN A 88 -0.03 0.99 -12.61
CA GLN A 88 -0.92 1.73 -13.51
C GLN A 88 -1.31 0.91 -14.75
N VAL A 89 -0.35 0.17 -15.33
CA VAL A 89 -0.63 -0.65 -16.50
C VAL A 89 -1.30 -1.97 -16.16
N SER A 90 -1.21 -2.47 -14.93
CA SER A 90 -1.91 -3.71 -14.54
C SER A 90 -3.29 -3.48 -13.92
N LYS A 91 -3.59 -2.28 -13.39
CA LYS A 91 -4.81 -2.01 -12.61
C LYS A 91 -6.11 -2.49 -13.28
N ASP A 92 -6.28 -2.24 -14.58
CA ASP A 92 -7.50 -2.61 -15.33
C ASP A 92 -7.49 -4.05 -15.86
N LYS A 93 -6.43 -4.83 -15.57
CA LYS A 93 -6.26 -6.23 -15.99
C LYS A 93 -6.08 -7.18 -14.82
N LEU A 94 -6.14 -6.71 -13.59
CA LEU A 94 -6.03 -7.59 -12.43
C LEU A 94 -7.22 -8.54 -12.41
N PRO A 95 -7.00 -9.81 -12.01
CA PRO A 95 -8.08 -10.78 -11.82
C PRO A 95 -8.95 -10.36 -10.64
N ASP A 96 -9.88 -9.43 -10.90
CA ASP A 96 -11.07 -9.08 -10.10
C ASP A 96 -11.80 -7.85 -10.68
N ILE A 97 -12.06 -7.89 -11.98
CA ILE A 97 -12.97 -6.93 -12.65
C ILE A 97 -13.96 -7.76 -13.46
N GLY A 98 -14.89 -8.41 -12.77
CA GLY A 98 -16.18 -8.88 -13.30
C GLY A 98 -16.19 -9.61 -14.64
N TYR A 99 -15.40 -10.67 -14.82
CA TYR A 99 -15.68 -11.66 -15.87
C TYR A 99 -15.94 -13.02 -15.21
N GLU A 100 -17.22 -13.37 -15.11
CA GLU A 100 -17.70 -14.74 -14.85
C GLU A 100 -16.88 -15.71 -15.70
N TYR A 101 -16.25 -16.74 -15.12
CA TYR A 101 -16.23 -18.13 -15.62
C TYR A 101 -15.60 -19.09 -14.58
N GLU A 102 -16.37 -20.15 -14.28
CA GLU A 102 -16.03 -21.51 -13.82
C GLU A 102 -15.14 -21.71 -12.57
N GLU A 103 -15.81 -22.07 -11.46
CA GLU A 103 -15.31 -22.89 -10.33
C GLU A 103 -13.86 -22.64 -9.87
N GLY A 104 -13.49 -21.37 -9.64
CA GLY A 104 -12.15 -20.99 -9.14
C GLY A 104 -12.05 -19.64 -8.42
N GLU A 105 -13.18 -18.98 -8.13
CA GLU A 105 -13.29 -17.55 -7.75
C GLU A 105 -12.31 -17.08 -6.66
N SER A 106 -11.95 -17.92 -5.69
CA SER A 106 -11.06 -17.51 -4.59
C SER A 106 -9.58 -17.40 -4.96
N ASN A 107 -9.10 -18.11 -5.99
CA ASN A 107 -7.66 -18.15 -6.29
C ASN A 107 -7.21 -16.92 -7.10
N ASP A 108 -8.11 -16.37 -7.92
CA ASP A 108 -7.83 -15.26 -8.82
C ASP A 108 -7.76 -13.91 -8.07
N VAL A 109 -8.71 -13.65 -7.17
CA VAL A 109 -8.69 -12.53 -6.21
C VAL A 109 -7.37 -12.50 -5.43
N MET A 110 -6.98 -13.67 -4.91
CA MET A 110 -5.76 -13.82 -4.10
C MET A 110 -4.51 -13.48 -4.90
N VAL A 111 -4.44 -13.87 -6.17
CA VAL A 111 -3.33 -13.49 -7.05
C VAL A 111 -3.23 -11.98 -7.22
N ALA A 112 -4.36 -11.27 -7.38
CA ALA A 112 -4.39 -9.82 -7.46
C ALA A 112 -3.92 -9.17 -6.14
N VAL A 113 -4.43 -9.64 -5.01
CA VAL A 113 -4.07 -9.15 -3.67
C VAL A 113 -2.57 -9.38 -3.40
N GLU A 114 -2.05 -10.59 -3.65
CA GLU A 114 -0.63 -10.92 -3.50
C GLU A 114 0.25 -10.03 -4.38
N PHE A 115 -0.12 -9.81 -5.64
CA PHE A 115 0.58 -8.92 -6.55
C PHE A 115 0.70 -7.51 -5.99
N VAL A 116 -0.42 -6.92 -5.50
CA VAL A 116 -0.42 -5.56 -4.98
C VAL A 116 0.34 -5.47 -3.66
N LEU A 117 0.19 -6.44 -2.75
CA LEU A 117 0.93 -6.50 -1.48
C LEU A 117 2.44 -6.65 -1.68
N GLN A 118 2.87 -7.48 -2.64
CA GLN A 118 4.28 -7.64 -2.97
C GLN A 118 4.85 -6.34 -3.56
N ASN A 119 4.09 -5.66 -4.43
CA ASN A 119 4.51 -4.39 -4.98
C ASN A 119 4.57 -3.29 -3.90
N PHE A 120 3.57 -3.22 -3.02
CA PHE A 120 3.55 -2.33 -1.86
C PHE A 120 4.77 -2.53 -0.97
N THR A 121 5.08 -3.77 -0.62
CA THR A 121 6.25 -4.14 0.21
C THR A 121 7.55 -3.62 -0.39
N GLU A 122 7.79 -3.88 -1.68
CA GLU A 122 9.00 -3.44 -2.35
C GLU A 122 9.05 -1.91 -2.52
N MET A 123 7.92 -1.26 -2.77
CA MET A 123 7.84 0.20 -2.83
C MET A 123 8.12 0.83 -1.47
N ASN A 124 7.57 0.29 -0.38
CA ASN A 124 7.84 0.78 0.98
C ASN A 124 9.34 0.66 1.32
N LYS A 125 9.97 -0.49 1.01
CA LYS A 125 11.42 -0.68 1.20
C LYS A 125 12.25 0.35 0.43
N LEU A 126 11.92 0.61 -0.83
CA LEU A 126 12.61 1.62 -1.64
C LEU A 126 12.40 3.03 -1.07
N TRP A 127 11.18 3.34 -0.65
CA TRP A 127 10.83 4.64 -0.09
C TRP A 127 11.57 4.93 1.22
N VAL A 128 11.59 3.96 2.15
CA VAL A 128 12.37 4.05 3.39
C VAL A 128 13.87 4.13 3.09
N ARG A 129 14.36 3.43 2.06
CA ARG A 129 15.77 3.51 1.65
C ARG A 129 16.17 4.91 1.16
N LEU A 130 15.26 5.77 0.69
CA LEU A 130 15.59 7.17 0.37
C LEU A 130 16.15 7.93 1.57
N GLN A 131 15.67 7.60 2.78
CA GLN A 131 16.19 8.14 4.04
C GLN A 131 17.68 7.84 4.19
N LEU A 132 18.10 6.61 3.82
CA LEU A 132 19.42 6.05 4.08
C LEU A 132 20.49 6.42 3.03
N GLN A 133 20.09 6.89 1.84
CA GLN A 133 21.03 7.02 0.73
C GLN A 133 22.15 8.05 0.92
N HIS A 134 22.09 8.95 1.92
CA HIS A 134 23.14 9.96 2.13
C HIS A 134 23.26 10.38 3.61
N GLN A 135 24.39 10.05 4.25
CA GLN A 135 24.87 10.79 5.41
C GLN A 135 25.48 12.10 4.89
N GLY A 136 24.84 13.24 5.18
CA GLY A 136 25.27 14.53 4.68
C GLY A 136 24.63 15.68 5.46
N PRO A 137 25.06 16.93 5.22
CA PRO A 137 24.61 18.10 5.97
C PRO A 137 23.07 18.24 6.05
N ASP A 138 22.57 18.86 7.13
CA ASP A 138 21.13 18.95 7.43
C ASP A 138 20.28 19.53 6.29
N ARG A 139 20.81 20.48 5.50
CA ARG A 139 20.12 21.02 4.31
C ARG A 139 19.78 19.95 3.28
N ILE A 140 20.64 18.93 3.13
CA ILE A 140 20.38 17.82 2.20
C ILE A 140 19.32 16.88 2.83
N ARG A 141 19.28 16.76 4.16
CA ARG A 141 18.26 16.00 4.88
C ARG A 141 16.86 16.61 4.68
N GLU A 142 16.70 17.91 4.87
CA GLU A 142 15.42 18.60 4.65
C GLU A 142 14.91 18.43 3.22
N LYS A 143 15.79 18.59 2.22
CA LYS A 143 15.43 18.38 0.81
C LYS A 143 14.97 16.94 0.56
N ARG A 144 15.63 15.95 1.15
CA ARG A 144 15.25 14.53 1.04
C ARG A 144 13.92 14.23 1.72
N GLU A 145 13.67 14.80 2.89
CA GLU A 145 12.38 14.63 3.57
C GLU A 145 11.24 15.22 2.73
N LYS A 146 11.46 16.37 2.08
CA LYS A 146 10.51 16.94 1.12
C LYS A 146 10.28 16.03 -0.09
N GLU A 147 11.35 15.56 -0.74
CA GLU A 147 11.24 14.62 -1.87
C GLU A 147 10.56 13.30 -1.45
N ARG A 148 10.87 12.79 -0.25
CA ARG A 148 10.25 11.58 0.31
C ARG A 148 8.75 11.80 0.53
N ASN A 149 8.37 12.96 1.06
CA ASN A 149 6.99 13.34 1.26
C ASN A 149 6.22 13.52 -0.06
N GLU A 150 6.86 14.01 -1.13
CA GLU A 150 6.24 14.08 -2.47
C GLU A 150 6.03 12.68 -3.08
N LEU A 151 6.90 11.71 -2.77
CA LEU A 151 6.83 10.35 -3.31
C LEU A 151 5.94 9.39 -2.52
N ARG A 152 5.46 9.79 -1.32
CA ARG A 152 4.63 8.95 -0.44
C ARG A 152 3.37 8.42 -1.13
N ASP A 153 2.77 9.25 -1.98
CA ASP A 153 1.56 8.92 -2.74
C ASP A 153 1.77 7.77 -3.73
N LEU A 154 3.00 7.53 -4.19
CA LEU A 154 3.29 6.36 -5.03
C LEU A 154 3.12 5.06 -4.24
N VAL A 155 3.48 5.06 -2.96
CA VAL A 155 3.35 3.90 -2.07
C VAL A 155 1.89 3.72 -1.65
N GLY A 156 1.25 4.80 -1.17
CA GLY A 156 -0.13 4.79 -0.69
C GLY A 156 -1.16 4.38 -1.75
N LYS A 157 -0.90 4.68 -3.03
CA LYS A 157 -1.76 4.22 -4.15
C LYS A 157 -1.95 2.69 -4.19
N ASN A 158 -1.00 1.89 -3.70
CA ASN A 158 -1.21 0.43 -3.64
C ASN A 158 -2.35 0.07 -2.67
N LEU A 159 -2.46 0.76 -1.52
CA LEU A 159 -3.56 0.56 -0.58
C LEU A 159 -4.89 0.95 -1.21
N HIS A 160 -4.91 2.06 -1.97
CA HIS A 160 -6.10 2.44 -2.74
C HIS A 160 -6.51 1.39 -3.76
N VAL A 161 -5.56 0.78 -4.46
CA VAL A 161 -5.86 -0.35 -5.37
C VAL A 161 -6.43 -1.52 -4.59
N LEU A 162 -5.87 -1.90 -3.44
CA LEU A 162 -6.41 -3.00 -2.61
C LEU A 162 -7.87 -2.77 -2.19
N SER A 163 -8.23 -1.54 -1.81
CA SER A 163 -9.62 -1.20 -1.45
C SER A 163 -10.61 -1.24 -2.62
N GLN A 164 -10.11 -1.20 -3.86
CA GLN A 164 -10.93 -1.19 -5.07
C GLN A 164 -11.12 -2.58 -5.68
N ILE A 165 -10.43 -3.60 -5.15
CA ILE A 165 -10.60 -4.98 -5.59
C ILE A 165 -11.91 -5.50 -4.98
N GLU A 166 -12.89 -5.84 -5.83
CA GLU A 166 -14.23 -6.27 -5.38
C GLU A 166 -14.19 -7.52 -4.50
N GLY A 167 -13.21 -8.41 -4.70
CA GLY A 167 -13.00 -9.61 -3.88
C GLY A 167 -12.41 -9.37 -2.50
N VAL A 168 -11.98 -8.15 -2.15
CA VAL A 168 -11.46 -7.83 -0.81
C VAL A 168 -12.62 -7.60 0.17
N ASN A 169 -13.23 -8.70 0.57
CA ASN A 169 -14.25 -8.73 1.63
C ASN A 169 -13.61 -8.57 3.02
N LEU A 170 -14.45 -8.48 4.05
CA LEU A 170 -14.01 -8.30 5.44
C LEU A 170 -13.05 -9.40 5.92
N GLU A 171 -13.30 -10.65 5.55
CA GLU A 171 -12.47 -11.80 5.94
C GLU A 171 -11.08 -11.69 5.30
N MET A 172 -11.04 -11.40 4.01
CA MET A 172 -9.79 -11.17 3.26
C MET A 172 -8.99 -10.00 3.83
N TYR A 173 -9.69 -8.93 4.20
CA TYR A 173 -9.06 -7.79 4.84
C TYR A 173 -8.43 -8.15 6.18
N LYS A 174 -9.19 -8.83 7.05
CA LYS A 174 -8.79 -9.19 8.40
C LYS A 174 -7.64 -10.20 8.44
N ASP A 175 -7.69 -11.20 7.57
CA ASP A 175 -6.78 -12.36 7.66
C ASP A 175 -5.55 -12.21 6.78
N THR A 176 -5.64 -11.45 5.68
CA THR A 176 -4.56 -11.33 4.69
C THR A 176 -4.07 -9.89 4.55
N VAL A 177 -4.95 -8.96 4.17
CA VAL A 177 -4.51 -7.62 3.74
C VAL A 177 -3.97 -6.80 4.90
N LEU A 178 -4.75 -6.61 5.96
CA LEU A 178 -4.37 -5.78 7.09
C LEU A 178 -3.11 -6.32 7.81
N PRO A 179 -3.00 -7.62 8.15
CA PRO A 179 -1.79 -8.16 8.76
C PRO A 179 -0.55 -7.93 7.90
N SER A 180 -0.64 -8.18 6.59
CA SER A 180 0.48 -7.99 5.67
C SER A 180 0.91 -6.53 5.56
N VAL A 181 -0.05 -5.60 5.54
CA VAL A 181 0.26 -4.16 5.50
C VAL A 181 0.87 -3.71 6.83
N LEU A 182 0.26 -4.07 7.96
CA LEU A 182 0.74 -3.71 9.29
C LEU A 182 2.14 -4.27 9.57
N GLU A 183 2.44 -5.49 9.10
CA GLU A 183 3.79 -6.04 9.19
C GLU A 183 4.82 -5.11 8.53
N GLN A 184 4.52 -4.58 7.34
CA GLN A 184 5.42 -3.64 6.66
C GLN A 184 5.50 -2.28 7.37
N VAL A 185 4.40 -1.80 7.96
CA VAL A 185 4.35 -0.55 8.72
C VAL A 185 5.19 -0.66 9.99
N VAL A 186 5.01 -1.72 10.78
CA VAL A 186 5.77 -1.91 12.02
C VAL A 186 7.25 -2.15 11.73
N ASN A 187 7.56 -3.00 10.76
CA ASN A 187 8.94 -3.40 10.48
C ASN A 187 9.77 -2.32 9.76
N CYS A 188 9.15 -1.33 9.13
CA CYS A 188 9.92 -0.31 8.39
C CYS A 188 10.72 0.62 9.31
N LYS A 189 10.29 0.80 10.57
CA LYS A 189 10.97 1.62 11.58
C LYS A 189 11.33 3.02 11.06
N ASP A 190 10.47 3.59 10.23
CA ASP A 190 10.58 4.96 9.71
C ASP A 190 9.34 5.75 10.09
N GLU A 191 9.53 6.78 10.90
CA GLU A 191 8.45 7.57 11.51
C GLU A 191 7.47 8.18 10.49
N LEU A 192 7.98 8.74 9.39
CA LEU A 192 7.13 9.33 8.33
C LEU A 192 6.35 8.27 7.58
N ALA A 193 6.99 7.13 7.26
CA ALA A 193 6.32 6.03 6.59
C ALA A 193 5.24 5.42 7.47
N GLN A 194 5.54 5.19 8.75
CA GLN A 194 4.58 4.69 9.71
C GLN A 194 3.37 5.61 9.83
N PHE A 195 3.60 6.91 9.98
CA PHE A 195 2.53 7.88 10.10
C PHE A 195 1.62 7.90 8.88
N TYR A 196 2.22 8.08 7.70
CA TYR A 196 1.47 8.19 6.44
C TYR A 196 0.71 6.90 6.09
N LEU A 197 1.32 5.73 6.29
CA LEU A 197 0.70 4.46 5.94
C LEU A 197 -0.46 4.13 6.88
N MET A 198 -0.35 4.46 8.17
CA MET A 198 -1.47 4.33 9.11
C MET A 198 -2.64 5.25 8.74
N GLU A 199 -2.38 6.52 8.38
CA GLU A 199 -3.43 7.42 7.87
C GLU A 199 -4.08 6.85 6.60
N CYS A 200 -3.28 6.31 5.69
CA CYS A 200 -3.80 5.71 4.46
C CYS A 200 -4.68 4.49 4.73
N ILE A 201 -4.33 3.61 5.67
CA ILE A 201 -5.19 2.47 6.03
C ILE A 201 -6.58 2.97 6.45
N ILE A 202 -6.63 3.99 7.31
CA ILE A 202 -7.88 4.51 7.86
C ILE A 202 -8.70 5.21 6.78
N GLN A 203 -8.07 6.03 5.95
CA GLN A 203 -8.76 6.79 4.91
C GLN A 203 -9.28 5.95 3.74
N VAL A 204 -8.64 4.82 3.46
CA VAL A 204 -8.85 4.06 2.22
C VAL A 204 -9.81 2.89 2.40
N PHE A 205 -9.78 2.23 3.57
CA PHE A 205 -10.65 1.08 3.83
C PHE A 205 -11.95 1.50 4.55
N PRO A 206 -13.07 0.76 4.35
CA PRO A 206 -14.35 1.09 4.96
C PRO A 206 -14.35 1.03 6.50
N ASP A 207 -15.22 1.82 7.12
CA ASP A 207 -15.36 1.89 8.59
C ASP A 207 -15.78 0.55 9.20
N GLU A 208 -16.59 -0.24 8.51
CA GLU A 208 -17.02 -1.57 8.97
C GLU A 208 -15.82 -2.52 9.16
N TYR A 209 -14.78 -2.35 8.33
CA TYR A 209 -13.58 -3.17 8.41
C TYR A 209 -12.77 -2.76 9.64
N HIS A 210 -12.58 -1.45 9.84
CA HIS A 210 -11.87 -0.90 11.01
C HIS A 210 -12.51 -1.32 12.33
N LEU A 211 -13.84 -1.33 12.43
CA LEU A 211 -14.54 -1.75 13.64
C LEU A 211 -14.24 -3.22 14.01
N GLN A 212 -14.07 -4.09 13.01
CA GLN A 212 -13.82 -5.51 13.20
C GLN A 212 -12.33 -5.85 13.37
N THR A 213 -11.44 -4.91 13.03
CA THR A 213 -9.98 -5.08 13.15
C THR A 213 -9.35 -4.10 14.14
N LEU A 214 -10.15 -3.43 14.96
CA LEU A 214 -9.70 -2.42 15.91
C LEU A 214 -8.64 -2.97 16.87
N GLU A 215 -8.81 -4.20 17.35
CA GLU A 215 -7.82 -4.86 18.23
C GLU A 215 -6.47 -5.05 17.52
N THR A 216 -6.48 -5.44 16.25
CA THR A 216 -5.26 -5.60 15.43
C THR A 216 -4.57 -4.25 15.18
N LEU A 217 -5.34 -3.22 14.84
CA LEU A 217 -4.82 -1.86 14.62
C LEU A 217 -4.20 -1.28 15.89
N LEU A 218 -4.93 -1.35 17.02
CA LEU A 218 -4.43 -0.87 18.31
C LEU A 218 -3.25 -1.70 18.83
N GLY A 219 -3.19 -3.00 18.51
CA GLY A 219 -2.06 -3.86 18.84
C GLY A 219 -0.77 -3.50 18.08
N ALA A 220 -0.89 -2.85 16.92
CA ALA A 220 0.25 -2.35 16.16
C ALA A 220 0.77 -0.99 16.69
N CYS A 221 -0.10 -0.16 17.28
CA CYS A 221 0.23 1.18 17.77
C CYS A 221 1.48 1.20 18.69
N PRO A 222 1.58 0.38 19.76
CA PRO A 222 2.76 0.31 20.65
C PRO A 222 4.09 0.02 19.95
N GLN A 223 4.05 -0.51 18.72
CA GLN A 223 5.24 -0.92 17.96
C GLN A 223 5.70 0.17 16.98
N LEU A 224 4.96 1.28 16.87
CA LEU A 224 5.31 2.43 16.05
C LEU A 224 6.33 3.32 16.78
N GLN A 225 7.09 4.12 16.02
CA GLN A 225 8.05 5.06 16.61
C GLN A 225 7.34 6.24 17.30
N VAL A 226 7.80 6.51 18.53
CA VAL A 226 7.17 7.39 19.53
C VAL A 226 7.03 8.86 19.08
N GLY A 227 7.77 9.31 18.06
CA GLY A 227 7.76 10.70 17.59
C GLY A 227 6.40 11.21 17.10
N ASN A 228 5.55 10.32 16.57
CA ASN A 228 4.22 10.67 16.06
C ASN A 228 3.06 9.83 16.66
N MET A 229 3.32 8.98 17.66
CA MET A 229 2.29 8.20 18.38
C MET A 229 1.18 9.09 18.92
N ILE A 230 1.56 10.23 19.50
CA ILE A 230 0.67 11.11 20.26
C ILE A 230 -0.39 11.79 19.37
N ARG A 231 -0.12 11.97 18.08
CA ARG A 231 -1.04 12.67 17.16
C ARG A 231 -2.02 11.72 16.47
N LEU A 232 -1.56 10.52 16.11
CA LEU A 232 -2.41 9.47 15.53
C LEU A 232 -3.35 8.86 16.58
N GLU A 233 -2.92 8.70 17.83
CA GLU A 233 -3.75 8.09 18.88
C GLU A 233 -4.97 8.94 19.25
N ILE A 234 -4.85 10.28 19.19
CA ILE A 234 -5.98 11.17 19.46
C ILE A 234 -6.87 11.30 18.23
N ASP A 235 -6.31 11.56 17.05
CA ASP A 235 -7.11 11.81 15.85
C ASP A 235 -7.76 10.53 15.29
N ASN A 236 -7.09 9.38 15.28
CA ASN A 236 -7.65 8.15 14.71
C ASN A 236 -8.63 7.43 15.63
N VAL A 237 -8.41 7.46 16.96
CA VAL A 237 -9.40 6.97 17.91
C VAL A 237 -10.61 7.90 17.92
N PHE A 238 -10.43 9.23 17.83
CA PHE A 238 -11.57 10.14 17.64
C PHE A 238 -12.23 10.00 16.27
N LEU A 239 -11.53 9.76 15.16
CA LEU A 239 -12.13 9.59 13.83
C LEU A 239 -12.96 8.30 13.76
N VAL A 240 -12.39 7.16 14.19
CA VAL A 240 -13.11 5.89 14.22
C VAL A 240 -14.31 5.95 15.19
N LEU A 241 -14.21 6.71 16.29
CA LEU A 241 -15.34 6.94 17.21
C LEU A 241 -16.32 8.03 16.75
N ALA A 242 -15.89 9.03 15.97
CA ALA A 242 -16.72 10.12 15.47
C ALA A 242 -17.54 9.74 14.23
N PHE A 243 -17.13 8.70 13.50
CA PHE A 243 -17.89 8.12 12.38
C PHE A 243 -18.94 7.08 12.81
N LEU A 244 -19.01 6.72 14.09
CA LEU A 244 -20.20 6.07 14.64
C LEU A 244 -21.39 7.05 14.51
N PRO A 245 -22.48 6.68 13.81
CA PRO A 245 -23.61 7.59 13.55
C PRO A 245 -24.12 8.21 14.86
N SER A 246 -24.58 9.45 14.81
CA SER A 246 -25.08 10.20 15.98
C SER A 246 -26.19 9.46 16.76
N GLU A 247 -26.88 8.50 16.13
CA GLU A 247 -27.82 7.58 16.78
C GLU A 247 -27.15 6.57 17.74
N PHE A 248 -25.88 6.21 17.54
CA PHE A 248 -25.12 5.35 18.47
C PHE A 248 -24.72 6.09 19.75
N TRP A 249 -24.57 7.41 19.69
CA TRP A 249 -24.33 8.27 20.86
C TRP A 249 -25.61 8.59 21.63
N MET A 250 -26.77 8.67 20.96
CA MET A 250 -28.08 8.91 21.62
C MET A 250 -28.78 7.62 22.09
N VAL A 251 -28.52 6.46 21.46
CA VAL A 251 -29.20 5.20 21.79
C VAL A 251 -28.26 4.29 22.58
N ARG A 252 -28.31 4.48 23.90
CA ARG A 252 -27.79 3.58 24.96
C ARG A 252 -26.26 3.57 25.13
N PRO A 253 -25.76 4.23 26.19
CA PRO A 253 -24.41 4.03 26.74
C PRO A 253 -24.06 2.56 27.14
N LEU A 254 -25.01 1.63 26.99
CA LEU A 254 -24.92 0.24 27.46
C LEU A 254 -24.45 -0.76 26.40
N ARG A 255 -24.30 -0.39 25.11
CA ARG A 255 -23.70 -1.29 24.08
C ARG A 255 -22.20 -1.07 23.86
N LEU A 256 -21.65 0.07 24.23
CA LEU A 256 -20.19 0.22 24.41
C LEU A 256 -19.66 -0.67 25.55
N LEU A 257 -20.52 -1.06 26.50
CA LEU A 257 -20.26 -2.06 27.53
C LEU A 257 -20.23 -3.52 26.99
N THR A 258 -20.68 -3.77 25.76
CA THR A 258 -20.60 -5.10 25.11
C THR A 258 -19.42 -5.25 24.16
N LEU A 259 -18.76 -4.16 23.77
CA LEU A 259 -17.40 -4.20 23.23
C LEU A 259 -16.47 -4.43 24.42
N ASN A 260 -16.07 -5.70 24.57
CA ASN A 260 -15.10 -6.24 25.52
C ASN A 260 -14.56 -5.18 26.49
N ILE A 261 -15.13 -5.12 27.71
CA ILE A 261 -14.78 -4.13 28.75
C ILE A 261 -13.25 -4.03 28.92
N GLY A 262 -12.50 -5.12 28.68
CA GLY A 262 -11.04 -5.13 28.68
C GLY A 262 -10.37 -4.30 27.57
N LEU A 263 -10.98 -4.12 26.40
CA LEU A 263 -10.44 -3.28 25.32
C LEU A 263 -10.66 -1.80 25.61
N LEU A 264 -11.85 -1.41 26.09
CA LEU A 264 -12.15 -0.04 26.51
C LEU A 264 -11.35 0.35 27.75
N ASP A 265 -11.15 -0.59 28.68
CA ASP A 265 -10.30 -0.42 29.86
C ASP A 265 -8.81 -0.46 29.50
N ARG A 266 -8.37 -1.19 28.47
CA ARG A 266 -7.00 -1.09 27.94
C ARG A 266 -6.77 0.22 27.19
N VAL A 267 -7.70 0.66 26.34
CA VAL A 267 -7.61 1.94 25.64
C VAL A 267 -7.66 3.09 26.65
N MET A 268 -8.58 3.06 27.61
CA MET A 268 -8.64 4.08 28.67
C MET A 268 -7.42 4.02 29.59
N ARG A 269 -6.92 2.84 29.97
CA ARG A 269 -5.68 2.76 30.76
C ARG A 269 -4.46 3.18 29.95
N PHE A 270 -4.35 2.83 28.67
CA PHE A 270 -3.24 3.23 27.81
C PHE A 270 -3.27 4.76 27.60
N VAL A 271 -4.44 5.31 27.24
CA VAL A 271 -4.66 6.75 27.13
C VAL A 271 -4.40 7.46 28.46
N LEU A 272 -4.86 6.96 29.61
CA LEU A 272 -4.67 7.60 30.93
C LEU A 272 -3.27 7.41 31.53
N TYR A 273 -2.61 6.29 31.24
CA TYR A 273 -1.25 5.99 31.73
C TYR A 273 -0.22 6.79 30.94
N ASP A 274 -0.35 6.85 29.61
CA ASP A 274 0.53 7.68 28.79
C ASP A 274 0.18 9.16 28.90
N PHE A 275 -1.08 9.58 29.14
CA PHE A 275 -1.38 10.98 29.47
C PHE A 275 -0.65 11.48 30.71
N ASN A 276 -0.49 10.62 31.73
CA ASN A 276 0.22 10.99 32.96
C ASN A 276 1.74 11.05 32.77
N GLU A 277 2.33 10.13 31.98
CA GLU A 277 3.74 10.25 31.58
C GLU A 277 3.97 11.47 30.65
N LEU A 278 3.02 11.78 29.76
CA LEU A 278 3.03 12.97 28.90
C LEU A 278 2.95 14.27 29.71
N LEU A 279 2.11 14.35 30.73
CA LEU A 279 2.03 15.49 31.64
C LEU A 279 3.35 15.68 32.40
N LEU A 280 3.98 14.58 32.83
CA LEU A 280 5.30 14.62 33.48
C LEU A 280 6.41 15.05 32.52
N TYR A 281 6.38 14.57 31.26
CA TYR A 281 7.35 14.96 30.22
C TYR A 281 7.18 16.42 29.80
N TYR A 282 5.94 16.88 29.59
CA TYR A 282 5.64 18.29 29.27
C TYR A 282 6.02 19.23 30.42
N HIS A 283 5.79 18.83 31.68
CA HIS A 283 6.25 19.63 32.83
C HIS A 283 7.78 19.64 32.98
N SER A 284 8.47 18.59 32.54
CA SER A 284 9.94 18.53 32.53
C SER A 284 10.54 19.39 31.42
N CYS A 285 9.95 19.42 30.22
CA CYS A 285 10.42 20.27 29.11
C CYS A 285 10.06 21.76 29.26
N SER A 286 9.01 22.10 30.02
CA SER A 286 8.63 23.50 30.29
C SER A 286 9.50 24.21 31.35
N LYS A 287 10.52 23.53 31.93
CA LYS A 287 11.40 24.07 32.98
C LYS A 287 12.85 24.32 32.56
N THR A 288 13.14 24.30 31.26
CA THR A 288 14.43 24.73 30.68
C THR A 288 14.18 25.74 29.57
#